data_AF-A0A832J2G5-F1
#
_entry.id   AF-A0A832J2G5-F1
#
_cell.length_a   1.000
_cell.length_b   1.000
_cell.length_c   1.000
_cell.angle_alpha   90.00
_cell.angle_beta   90.00
_cell.angle_gamma   90.00
#
_symmetry.space_group_name_H-M   'P 1'
#
loop_
_entity.id
_entity.type
_entity.pdbx_description
1 polymer ?
#
loop_
_entity_poly.entity_id
_entity_poly.type
_entity_poly.pdbx_seq_one_letter_code
_entity_poly.pdbx_strand_id
1 'polypeptide(L)'
;MTGGWIGSEVTVRLGVTGLSRAGKTVFITSLVANLLDRGRMPQLLGAASGAVQAAYLQPQPDDTVPRFEYETHLAALTADQPHWPQSTRNVSQL
;
A
#
# COMPACT_ATOMS: atom_id res chain seq x y z
N MET A 1 -21.20 11.72 -31.97
CA MET A 1 -20.10 10.94 -32.56
C MET A 1 -18.97 10.95 -31.54
N THR A 2 -18.97 9.96 -30.64
CA THR A 2 -17.94 8.89 -30.49
C THR A 2 -16.66 9.39 -29.82
N GLY A 3 -16.28 9.00 -28.61
CA GLY A 3 -16.78 7.91 -27.79
C GLY A 3 -16.32 8.06 -26.34
N GLY A 4 -17.14 7.53 -25.43
CA GLY A 4 -16.74 7.32 -24.05
C GLY A 4 -15.62 6.29 -24.01
N TRP A 5 -14.46 6.70 -23.52
CA TRP A 5 -13.43 5.78 -23.09
C TRP A 5 -13.92 5.11 -21.80
N ILE A 6 -14.74 4.08 -21.93
CA ILE A 6 -14.92 3.08 -20.86
C ILE A 6 -13.66 2.21 -20.81
N GLY A 7 -12.55 2.81 -20.40
CA GLY A 7 -11.53 2.02 -19.70
C GLY A 7 -12.16 1.68 -18.36
N SER A 8 -12.65 0.45 -18.20
CA SER A 8 -13.10 -0.03 -16.90
C SER A 8 -11.97 0.21 -15.91
N GLU A 9 -12.22 0.97 -14.84
CA GLU A 9 -11.26 1.09 -13.75
C GLU A 9 -11.06 -0.31 -13.16
N VAL A 10 -9.90 -0.92 -13.45
CA VAL A 10 -9.61 -2.27 -12.99
C VAL A 10 -9.19 -2.19 -11.53
N THR A 11 -10.10 -2.55 -10.64
CA THR A 11 -9.82 -2.63 -9.20
C THR A 11 -9.32 -4.03 -8.84
N VAL A 12 -8.19 -4.10 -8.15
CA VAL A 12 -7.67 -5.34 -7.54
C VAL A 12 -7.68 -5.17 -6.03
N ARG A 13 -8.33 -6.11 -5.30
CA ARG A 13 -8.31 -6.15 -3.83
C ARG A 13 -7.32 -7.21 -3.35
N LEU A 14 -6.32 -6.80 -2.58
CA LEU A 14 -5.28 -7.68 -2.05
C LEU A 14 -5.51 -7.93 -0.56
N GLY A 15 -5.88 -9.17 -0.19
CA GLY A 15 -5.93 -9.60 1.21
C GLY A 15 -4.55 -9.99 1.73
N VAL A 16 -4.13 -9.44 2.87
CA VAL A 16 -2.87 -9.80 3.54
C VAL A 16 -3.17 -10.44 4.89
N THR A 17 -2.77 -11.69 5.07
CA THR A 17 -3.03 -12.50 6.28
C THR A 17 -1.78 -13.29 6.71
N GLY A 18 -1.89 -14.00 7.84
CA GLY A 18 -0.80 -14.76 8.44
C GLY A 18 -0.86 -14.71 9.97
N LEU A 19 -0.05 -15.55 10.62
CA LEU A 19 0.02 -15.63 12.08
C LEU A 19 0.37 -14.28 12.72
N SER A 20 0.02 -14.14 14.00
CA SER A 20 0.46 -12.99 14.80
C SER A 20 1.97 -12.88 14.78
N ARG A 21 2.49 -11.65 14.67
CA ARG A 21 3.93 -11.33 14.55
C ARG A 21 4.63 -11.84 13.29
N ALA A 22 3.91 -12.34 12.29
CA ALA A 22 4.48 -12.71 10.99
C ALA A 22 4.94 -11.52 10.11
N GLY A 23 4.88 -10.28 10.62
CA GLY A 23 5.37 -9.10 9.91
C GLY A 23 4.38 -8.42 8.95
N LYS A 24 3.09 -8.78 8.96
CA LYS A 24 2.06 -8.21 8.06
C LYS A 24 2.05 -6.68 8.00
N THR A 25 2.11 -6.00 9.14
CA THR A 25 2.13 -4.52 9.20
C THR A 25 3.35 -3.95 8.47
N VAL A 26 4.54 -4.53 8.71
CA VAL A 26 5.78 -4.09 8.07
C VAL A 26 5.74 -4.36 6.56
N PHE A 27 5.22 -5.53 6.15
CA PHE A 27 5.05 -5.88 4.75
C PHE A 27 4.15 -4.90 3.99
N ILE A 28 2.96 -4.58 4.52
CA ILE A 28 2.03 -3.64 3.87
C ILE A 28 2.68 -2.25 3.81
N THR A 29 3.29 -1.80 4.91
CA THR A 29 3.94 -0.47 4.97
C THR A 29 5.06 -0.35 3.95
N SER A 30 5.93 -1.38 3.84
CA SER A 30 7.03 -1.34 2.87
C SER A 30 6.54 -1.45 1.44
N LEU A 31 5.53 -2.27 1.15
CA LEU A 31 4.93 -2.36 -0.19
C LEU A 31 4.39 -1.00 -0.64
N VAL A 32 3.61 -0.33 0.21
CA VAL A 32 3.05 0.99 -0.10
C VAL A 32 4.15 2.03 -0.26
N ALA A 33 5.14 2.08 0.64
CA ALA A 33 6.26 3.02 0.54
C ALA A 33 7.05 2.85 -0.77
N ASN A 34 7.31 1.61 -1.19
CA ASN A 34 8.01 1.35 -2.45
C ASN A 34 7.15 1.69 -3.68
N LEU A 35 5.83 1.51 -3.64
CA LEU A 35 4.93 1.94 -4.72
C LEU A 35 4.86 3.46 -4.87
N LEU A 36 4.93 4.20 -3.76
CA LEU A 36 4.99 5.65 -3.76
C LEU A 36 6.36 6.16 -4.23
N ASP A 37 7.47 5.54 -3.78
CA ASP A 37 8.85 5.85 -4.17
C ASP A 37 9.45 4.77 -5.11
N ARG A 38 8.98 4.78 -6.36
CA ARG A 38 9.17 3.70 -7.35
C ARG A 38 10.61 3.44 -7.79
N GLY A 39 11.54 4.31 -7.41
CA GLY A 39 12.97 4.18 -7.74
C GLY A 39 13.64 2.94 -7.12
N ARG A 40 12.93 2.16 -6.30
CA ARG A 40 13.50 1.06 -5.50
C ARG A 40 12.96 -0.34 -5.85
N MET A 41 12.17 -0.50 -6.92
CA MET A 41 11.60 -1.81 -7.31
C MET A 41 12.02 -2.32 -8.70
N PRO A 42 13.32 -2.56 -8.96
CA PRO A 42 13.77 -3.08 -10.26
C PRO A 42 13.24 -4.49 -10.58
N GLN A 43 12.82 -5.26 -9.58
CA GLN A 43 12.22 -6.58 -9.78
C GLN A 43 10.71 -6.52 -10.06
N LEU A 44 10.04 -5.39 -9.82
CA LEU A 44 8.64 -5.23 -10.18
C LEU A 44 8.57 -4.85 -11.66
N LEU A 45 8.22 -5.80 -12.52
CA LEU A 45 8.23 -5.63 -13.98
C LEU A 45 7.51 -4.36 -14.46
N GLY A 46 6.37 -4.01 -13.87
CA GLY A 46 5.65 -2.78 -14.22
C GLY A 46 6.37 -1.49 -13.84
N ALA A 47 7.14 -1.49 -12.75
CA ALA A 47 8.00 -0.36 -12.40
C ALA A 47 9.27 -0.34 -13.27
N ALA A 48 9.89 -1.50 -13.48
CA ALA A 48 11.10 -1.64 -14.28
C ALA A 48 10.90 -1.28 -15.77
N SER A 49 9.72 -1.58 -16.33
CA SER A 49 9.37 -1.22 -17.71
C SER A 49 8.87 0.22 -17.87
N GLY A 50 8.70 0.96 -16.77
CA GLY A 50 8.12 2.31 -16.79
C GLY A 50 6.59 2.35 -16.99
N ALA A 51 5.90 1.21 -16.91
CA ALA A 51 4.43 1.16 -17.04
C ALA A 51 3.70 1.86 -15.88
N VAL A 52 4.27 1.86 -14.67
CA VAL A 52 3.69 2.56 -13.50
C VAL A 52 4.02 4.05 -13.55
N GLN A 53 3.16 4.84 -14.20
CA GLN A 53 3.32 6.29 -14.37
C GLN A 53 3.05 7.11 -13.10
N ALA A 54 2.05 6.72 -12.32
CA ALA A 54 1.68 7.36 -11.06
C ALA A 54 1.22 6.32 -10.03
N ALA A 55 1.41 6.63 -8.75
CA ALA A 55 0.93 5.90 -7.60
C ALA A 55 0.70 6.92 -6.50
N TYR A 56 -0.48 6.89 -5.91
CA TYR A 56 -0.92 7.78 -4.86
C TYR A 56 -1.84 7.00 -3.94
N LEU A 57 -1.93 7.42 -2.68
CA LEU A 57 -2.96 6.90 -1.78
C LEU A 57 -4.29 7.54 -2.14
N GLN A 58 -5.28 6.69 -2.40
CA GLN A 58 -6.66 7.15 -2.54
C GLN A 58 -7.27 7.37 -1.15
N PRO A 59 -8.27 8.27 -1.03
CA PRO A 59 -9.09 8.34 0.16
C PRO A 59 -9.67 6.97 0.50
N GLN A 60 -9.82 6.70 1.78
CA GLN A 60 -10.37 5.43 2.24
C GLN A 60 -11.75 5.18 1.57
N PRO A 61 -11.97 4.01 0.95
CA PRO A 61 -13.17 3.77 0.16
C PRO A 61 -14.41 3.39 0.99
N ASP A 62 -14.21 2.96 2.24
CA ASP A 62 -15.29 2.51 3.12
C ASP A 62 -14.96 2.84 4.58
N ASP A 63 -15.81 3.71 5.14
CA ASP A 63 -15.73 4.29 6.49
C ASP A 63 -16.15 3.32 7.60
N THR A 64 -16.72 2.16 7.25
CA THR A 64 -17.13 1.14 8.22
C THR A 64 -15.98 0.22 8.65
N VAL A 65 -14.87 0.25 7.90
CA VAL A 65 -13.66 -0.53 8.19
C VAL A 65 -12.58 0.42 8.75
N PRO A 66 -11.79 0.02 9.75
CA PRO A 66 -10.66 0.83 10.20
C PRO A 66 -9.63 1.08 9.07
N ARG A 67 -9.08 2.29 9.01
CA ARG A 67 -7.97 2.59 8.12
C ARG A 67 -6.70 1.86 8.55
N PHE A 68 -5.88 1.46 7.59
CA PHE A 68 -4.50 1.09 7.87
C PHE A 68 -3.69 2.36 8.12
N GLU A 69 -3.10 2.48 9.32
CA GLU A 69 -2.32 3.63 9.80
C GLU A 69 -0.95 3.76 9.10
N TYR A 70 -0.95 3.86 7.77
CA TYR A 70 0.25 3.82 6.93
C TYR A 70 1.30 4.85 7.37
N GLU A 71 0.89 6.10 7.57
CA GLU A 71 1.79 7.20 7.90
C GLU A 71 2.45 6.98 9.27
N THR A 72 1.67 6.55 10.27
CA THR A 72 2.18 6.21 11.61
C THR A 72 3.15 5.03 11.55
N HIS A 73 2.85 4.00 10.77
CA HIS A 73 3.74 2.85 10.61
C HIS A 73 5.02 3.20 9.86
N LEU A 74 4.94 4.04 8.82
CA LEU A 74 6.10 4.52 8.08
C LEU A 74 7.00 5.34 9.00
N ALA A 75 6.43 6.28 9.77
CA ALA A 75 7.17 7.11 10.71
C ALA A 75 7.94 6.28 11.74
N ALA A 76 7.34 5.19 12.26
CA ALA A 76 8.04 4.28 13.17
C ALA A 76 9.28 3.63 12.54
N LEU A 77 9.20 3.28 11.26
CA LEU A 77 10.28 2.62 10.53
C LEU A 77 11.37 3.60 10.06
N THR A 78 11.05 4.89 9.91
CA THR A 78 11.97 5.92 9.40
C THR A 78 12.38 6.95 10.45
N ALA A 79 12.04 6.76 11.72
CA ALA A 79 12.44 7.63 12.81
C ALA A 79 13.96 7.64 13.03
N ASP A 80 14.48 8.67 13.70
CA ASP A 80 15.90 8.74 14.10
C ASP A 80 16.33 7.53 14.95
N GLN A 81 15.41 7.01 15.76
CA GLN A 81 15.52 5.72 16.45
C GLN A 81 14.42 4.78 15.91
N PRO A 82 14.69 4.02 14.83
CA PRO A 82 13.69 3.17 14.21
C PRO A 82 13.19 2.07 15.15
N HIS A 83 11.90 1.78 15.10
CA HIS A 83 11.30 0.67 15.82
C HIS A 83 10.19 0.00 15.01
N TRP A 84 9.88 -1.25 15.36
CA TRP A 84 8.78 -1.94 14.71
C TRP A 84 7.44 -1.28 15.09
N PRO A 85 6.53 -1.09 14.11
CA PRO A 85 5.21 -0.56 14.38
C PRO A 85 4.37 -1.57 15.17
N GLN A 86 3.35 -1.06 15.86
CA GLN A 86 2.38 -1.91 16.54
C GLN A 86 1.67 -2.84 15.54
N SER A 87 1.41 -4.07 15.95
CA SER A 87 0.63 -4.99 15.13
C SER A 87 -0.81 -4.51 14.98
N THR A 88 -1.37 -4.64 13.78
CA THR A 88 -2.80 -4.45 13.59
C THR A 88 -3.58 -5.50 14.40
N ARG A 89 -4.60 -5.06 15.12
CA ARG A 89 -5.40 -5.94 16.01
C ARG A 89 -6.64 -6.50 15.32
N ASN A 90 -7.19 -5.74 14.38
CA ASN A 90 -8.40 -6.06 13.62
C ASN A 90 -8.13 -5.90 12.11
N VAL A 91 -9.10 -6.30 11.29
CA VAL A 91 -9.12 -6.01 9.85
C VAL A 91 -9.03 -4.50 9.64
N SER A 92 -8.20 -4.08 8.69
CA SER A 92 -8.03 -2.68 8.26
C SER A 92 -7.74 -2.63 6.76
N GLN A 93 -7.97 -1.48 6.14
CA GLN A 93 -7.73 -1.27 4.70
C GLN A 93 -7.14 0.10 4.39
N LEU A 94 -6.56 0.22 3.20
CA LEU A 94 -6.02 1.45 2.63
C LEU A 94 -6.54 1.60 1.20
#